data_AF-A0A9W9FET4-F1
#
_entry.id   AF-A0A9W9FET4-F1
#
_cell.length_a   1.000
_cell.length_b   1.000
_cell.length_c   1.000
_cell.angle_alpha   90.00
_cell.angle_beta   90.00
_cell.angle_gamma   90.00
#
_symmetry.space_group_name_H-M   'P 1'
#
loop_
_entity.id
_entity.type
_entity.pdbx_description
1 polymer ?
#
loop_
_entity_poly.entity_id
_entity_poly.type
_entity_poly.pdbx_seq_one_letter_code
_entity_poly.pdbx_strand_id
1 'polypeptide(L)'
;MVELKTDSLMTQPVISVSNIKYEKTIKEEKEHISPTASCSTHGPSQTPLLDRELQTERAQDIIGLLAKALNNVTDGTKCTKCTVDEVSALLTDHVKSLRLAKQNGEWSKEERKTLKAEVKLLFKPVKKGVTSLWKANS
;
A
#
# COMPACT_ATOMS: atom_id res chain seq x y z
N MET A 1 -66.29 6.12 13.73
CA MET A 1 -66.08 5.75 15.15
C MET A 1 -64.59 5.46 15.29
N VAL A 2 -63.82 6.47 15.69
CA VAL A 2 -63.09 6.56 16.98
C VAL A 2 -61.69 5.92 16.90
N GLU A 3 -60.71 6.82 16.83
CA GLU A 3 -59.39 6.84 17.47
C GLU A 3 -58.40 5.67 17.26
N LEU A 4 -57.37 5.93 16.44
CA LEU A 4 -56.09 5.25 16.51
C LEU A 4 -55.15 6.08 17.41
N LYS A 5 -54.82 5.48 18.56
CA LYS A 5 -53.99 6.02 19.62
C LYS A 5 -52.54 6.24 19.17
N THR A 6 -52.06 7.44 19.42
CA THR A 6 -50.64 7.80 19.59
C THR A 6 -50.12 7.32 20.93
N ASP A 7 -48.93 6.74 20.94
CA ASP A 7 -47.88 6.75 21.99
C ASP A 7 -46.73 5.88 21.42
N SER A 8 -45.44 6.17 21.52
CA SER A 8 -44.67 7.17 22.24
C SER A 8 -43.22 7.13 21.71
N LEU A 9 -42.61 8.31 21.63
CA LEU A 9 -41.20 8.69 21.75
C LEU A 9 -40.09 7.64 21.44
N MET A 10 -39.24 7.93 20.45
CA MET A 10 -38.03 8.75 20.68
C MET A 10 -37.29 9.05 19.37
N THR A 11 -37.08 10.35 19.22
CA THR A 11 -36.44 11.10 18.17
C THR A 11 -34.92 10.97 18.26
N GLN A 12 -34.28 10.44 17.20
CA GLN A 12 -33.05 10.91 16.51
C GLN A 12 -31.83 11.47 17.31
N PRO A 13 -30.57 11.23 16.86
CA PRO A 13 -30.09 11.88 15.65
C PRO A 13 -29.38 10.97 14.64
N VAL A 14 -29.91 11.08 13.43
CA VAL A 14 -29.20 10.88 12.17
C VAL A 14 -27.95 11.77 12.22
N ILE A 15 -26.76 11.16 12.10
CA ILE A 15 -25.54 11.94 11.97
C ILE A 15 -25.59 12.63 10.61
N SER A 16 -25.67 13.96 10.69
CA SER A 16 -25.76 14.91 9.60
C SER A 16 -24.68 14.67 8.54
N VAL A 17 -25.13 14.32 7.33
CA VAL A 17 -24.35 14.51 6.11
C VAL A 17 -24.42 15.99 5.77
N SER A 18 -23.45 16.76 6.24
CA SER A 18 -23.30 18.16 5.88
C SER A 18 -22.76 18.25 4.46
N ASN A 19 -23.66 18.62 3.56
CA ASN A 19 -23.45 19.11 2.20
C ASN A 19 -22.10 19.82 1.99
N ILE A 20 -21.26 19.27 1.11
CA ILE A 20 -20.29 20.08 0.38
C ILE A 20 -20.78 20.18 -1.06
N LYS A 21 -21.29 21.38 -1.31
CA LYS A 21 -21.66 22.04 -2.56
C LYS A 21 -20.78 21.59 -3.75
N TYR A 22 -21.40 20.87 -4.69
CA TYR A 22 -20.88 20.77 -6.05
C TYR A 22 -21.24 22.05 -6.80
N GLU A 23 -20.23 22.80 -7.24
CA GLU A 23 -20.10 23.30 -8.62
C GLU A 23 -18.84 24.16 -8.76
N LYS A 24 -17.98 23.75 -9.71
CA LYS A 24 -17.48 24.54 -10.86
C LYS A 24 -16.01 24.25 -11.21
N THR A 25 -15.85 23.41 -12.22
CA THR A 25 -14.91 23.42 -13.37
C THR A 25 -13.46 23.91 -13.22
N ILE A 26 -12.55 23.01 -13.67
CA ILE A 26 -11.20 23.17 -14.25
C ILE A 26 -10.07 23.60 -13.29
N LYS A 27 -9.22 22.63 -12.91
CA LYS A 27 -7.93 22.32 -13.56
C LYS A 27 -7.45 20.96 -13.05
N GLU A 28 -7.05 20.08 -13.96
CA GLU A 28 -6.26 18.89 -13.64
C GLU A 28 -4.89 19.36 -13.14
N GLU A 29 -4.82 19.71 -11.86
CA GLU A 29 -3.58 19.67 -11.14
C GLU A 29 -3.58 18.31 -10.46
N LYS A 30 -2.66 17.42 -10.88
CA LYS A 30 -2.35 16.20 -10.13
C LYS A 30 -1.89 16.65 -8.75
N GLU A 31 -2.82 16.85 -7.83
CA GLU A 31 -2.50 17.00 -6.42
C GLU A 31 -1.71 15.75 -6.05
N HIS A 32 -0.44 15.96 -5.77
CA HIS A 32 0.44 15.00 -5.14
C HIS A 32 -0.08 14.79 -3.72
N ILE A 33 -1.17 14.04 -3.59
CA ILE A 33 -1.65 13.54 -2.29
C ILE A 33 -0.61 12.50 -1.88
N SER A 34 0.39 12.94 -1.11
CA SER A 34 1.25 12.03 -0.39
C SER A 34 0.39 11.25 0.60
N PRO A 35 0.73 10.00 0.90
CA PRO A 35 0.11 9.28 2.00
C PRO A 35 0.21 10.10 3.29
N THR A 36 -0.93 10.57 3.78
CA THR A 36 -1.07 11.52 4.89
C THR A 36 -0.90 10.91 6.27
N ALA A 37 -0.61 9.60 6.37
CA ALA A 37 -0.41 8.94 7.65
C ALA A 37 1.02 9.19 8.15
N SER A 38 1.18 10.16 9.05
CA SER A 38 2.43 10.32 9.79
C SER A 38 2.63 9.13 10.73
N CYS A 39 3.82 8.54 10.70
CA CYS A 39 4.16 7.46 11.63
C CYS A 39 4.35 8.07 13.02
N SER A 40 3.63 7.60 14.03
CA SER A 40 3.77 8.11 15.41
C SER A 40 5.20 7.97 15.97
N THR A 41 5.99 7.05 15.42
CA THR A 41 7.40 6.84 15.80
C THR A 41 8.38 7.64 14.95
N HIS A 42 8.12 7.81 13.65
CA HIS A 42 9.12 8.31 12.69
C HIS A 42 8.76 9.67 12.07
N GLY A 43 7.60 10.25 12.39
CA GLY A 43 7.14 11.51 11.82
C GLY A 43 6.74 11.39 10.34
N PRO A 44 6.95 12.43 9.52
CA PRO A 44 6.70 12.38 8.08
C PRO A 44 7.54 11.29 7.39
N SER A 45 6.96 10.67 6.36
CA SER A 45 7.67 9.65 5.60
C SER A 45 8.91 10.20 4.90
N GLN A 46 10.00 9.44 4.97
CA GLN A 46 11.23 9.69 4.22
C GLN A 46 11.17 9.08 2.81
N THR A 47 10.11 8.34 2.48
CA THR A 47 9.91 7.64 1.20
C THR A 47 8.50 7.83 0.63
N PRO A 48 8.05 9.09 0.43
CA PRO A 48 6.66 9.38 0.07
C PRO A 48 6.21 8.80 -1.27
N LEU A 49 7.11 8.68 -2.27
CA LEU A 49 6.73 8.09 -3.56
C LEU A 49 6.58 6.58 -3.46
N LEU A 50 7.46 5.92 -2.70
CA LEU A 50 7.36 4.50 -2.42
C LEU A 50 6.10 4.18 -1.63
N ASP A 51 5.74 5.00 -0.63
CA ASP A 51 4.52 4.80 0.13
C ASP A 51 3.29 4.88 -0.77
N ARG A 52 3.24 5.87 -1.68
CA ARG A 52 2.16 6.00 -2.67
C ARG A 52 2.11 4.78 -3.60
N GLU A 53 3.27 4.31 -4.06
CA GLU A 53 3.33 3.14 -4.92
C GLU A 53 2.81 1.89 -4.21
N LEU A 54 3.16 1.71 -2.94
CA LEU A 54 2.70 0.60 -2.12
C LEU A 54 1.20 0.65 -1.84
N GLN A 55 0.56 1.81 -1.94
CA GLN A 55 -0.90 1.96 -1.83
C GLN A 55 -1.66 1.67 -3.13
N THR A 56 -0.98 1.45 -4.25
CA THR A 56 -1.64 1.05 -5.50
C THR A 56 -2.29 -0.33 -5.33
N GLU A 57 -3.42 -0.56 -6.02
CA GLU A 57 -4.11 -1.87 -6.01
C GLU A 57 -3.16 -3.01 -6.37
N ARG A 58 -2.36 -2.81 -7.43
CA ARG A 58 -1.32 -3.75 -7.88
C ARG A 58 -0.33 -4.11 -6.76
N ALA A 59 0.10 -3.14 -5.97
CA ALA A 59 1.04 -3.38 -4.87
C ALA A 59 0.36 -4.07 -3.68
N GLN A 60 -0.89 -3.70 -3.36
CA GLN A 60 -1.65 -4.32 -2.28
C GLN A 60 -1.97 -5.79 -2.59
N ASP A 61 -2.37 -6.10 -3.83
CA ASP A 61 -2.64 -7.47 -4.28
C ASP A 61 -1.43 -8.38 -4.10
N ILE A 62 -0.25 -7.92 -4.54
CA ILE A 62 0.96 -8.72 -4.40
C ILE A 62 1.38 -8.89 -2.94
N ILE A 63 1.23 -7.86 -2.10
CA ILE A 63 1.53 -7.93 -0.67
C ILE A 63 0.62 -8.97 0.00
N GLY A 64 -0.68 -8.98 -0.33
CA GLY A 64 -1.63 -9.98 0.16
C GLY A 64 -1.26 -11.41 -0.27
N LEU A 65 -0.89 -11.60 -1.53
CA LEU A 65 -0.45 -12.91 -2.04
C LEU A 65 0.84 -13.39 -1.38
N LEU A 66 1.82 -12.49 -1.18
CA LEU A 66 3.07 -12.81 -0.48
C LEU A 66 2.81 -13.17 0.98
N ALA A 67 1.97 -12.41 1.68
CA ALA A 67 1.60 -12.71 3.07
C ALA A 67 0.93 -14.09 3.19
N LYS A 68 0.00 -14.40 2.29
CA LYS A 68 -0.64 -15.72 2.24
C LYS A 68 0.35 -16.84 1.94
N ALA A 69 1.24 -16.65 0.97
CA ALA A 69 2.26 -17.65 0.63
C ALA A 69 3.17 -17.93 1.83
N LEU A 70 3.60 -16.90 2.55
CA LEU A 70 4.42 -17.05 3.76
C LEU A 70 3.66 -17.74 4.91
N ASN A 71 2.39 -17.42 5.13
CA ASN A 71 1.56 -18.09 6.13
C ASN A 71 1.37 -19.59 5.84
N ASN A 72 1.37 -20.01 4.57
CA ASN A 72 1.30 -21.43 4.23
C ASN A 72 2.49 -22.25 4.77
N VAL A 73 3.63 -21.62 5.04
CA VAL A 73 4.79 -22.27 5.70
C VAL A 73 4.51 -22.51 7.17
N THR A 74 3.93 -21.53 7.86
CA THR A 74 3.65 -21.61 9.31
C THR A 74 2.47 -22.52 9.59
N ASP A 75 1.50 -22.57 8.68
CA ASP A 75 0.27 -23.34 8.84
C ASP A 75 0.42 -24.81 8.40
N GLY A 76 1.61 -25.18 7.89
CA GLY A 76 1.92 -26.55 7.45
C GLY A 76 1.15 -27.02 6.22
N THR A 77 0.48 -26.11 5.50
CA THR A 77 -0.36 -26.44 4.34
C THR A 77 0.46 -26.71 3.08
N LYS A 78 1.67 -26.14 2.98
CA LYS A 78 2.62 -26.38 1.89
C LYS A 78 4.02 -26.63 2.46
N CYS A 79 4.83 -27.40 1.75
CA CYS A 79 6.25 -27.54 2.10
C CYS A 79 7.02 -26.27 1.73
N THR A 80 8.16 -26.05 2.39
CA THR A 80 9.02 -24.89 2.19
C THR A 80 9.39 -24.67 0.72
N LYS A 81 9.68 -25.75 -0.03
CA LYS A 81 10.02 -25.65 -1.44
C LYS A 81 8.88 -25.05 -2.26
N CYS A 82 7.67 -25.58 -2.11
CA CYS A 82 6.50 -25.09 -2.83
C CYS A 82 6.22 -23.62 -2.51
N THR A 83 6.40 -23.20 -1.27
CA THR A 83 6.24 -21.79 -0.91
C THR A 83 7.34 -20.91 -1.53
N VAL A 84 8.59 -21.35 -1.53
CA VAL A 84 9.69 -20.59 -2.16
C VAL A 84 9.42 -20.43 -3.66
N ASP A 85 8.99 -21.50 -4.33
CA ASP A 85 8.63 -21.45 -5.75
C ASP A 85 7.47 -20.46 -6.00
N GLU A 86 6.42 -20.51 -5.18
CA GLU A 86 5.26 -19.59 -5.26
C GLU A 86 5.67 -18.13 -5.02
N VAL A 87 6.43 -17.84 -3.97
CA VAL A 87 6.94 -16.49 -3.68
C VAL A 87 7.83 -15.98 -4.82
N SER A 88 8.68 -16.85 -5.39
CA SER A 88 9.55 -16.46 -6.50
C SER A 88 8.77 -16.07 -7.76
N ALA A 89 7.69 -16.80 -8.06
CA ALA A 89 6.81 -16.53 -9.19
C ALA A 89 6.07 -15.21 -8.99
N LEU A 90 5.48 -15.00 -7.81
CA LEU A 90 4.80 -13.77 -7.42
C LEU A 90 5.71 -12.54 -7.58
N LEU A 91 6.92 -12.59 -7.02
CA LEU A 91 7.89 -11.50 -7.14
C LEU A 91 8.28 -11.24 -8.60
N THR A 92 8.47 -12.30 -9.38
CA THR A 92 8.82 -12.20 -10.80
C THR A 92 7.73 -11.49 -11.60
N ASP A 93 6.47 -11.86 -11.38
CA ASP A 93 5.34 -11.27 -12.09
C ASP A 93 5.09 -9.81 -11.68
N HIS A 94 5.28 -9.49 -10.40
CA HIS A 94 5.23 -8.10 -9.95
C HIS A 94 6.34 -7.25 -10.59
N VAL A 95 7.57 -7.76 -10.70
CA VAL A 95 8.67 -7.08 -11.39
C VAL A 95 8.34 -6.86 -12.87
N LYS A 96 7.72 -7.83 -13.55
CA LYS A 96 7.25 -7.64 -14.94
C LYS A 96 6.22 -6.52 -15.01
N SER A 97 5.24 -6.51 -14.11
CA SER A 97 4.22 -5.45 -14.05
C SER A 97 4.84 -4.07 -13.85
N LEU A 98 5.81 -3.93 -12.94
CA LEU A 98 6.52 -2.66 -12.72
C LEU A 98 7.31 -2.22 -13.96
N ARG A 99 7.88 -3.17 -14.71
CA ARG A 99 8.58 -2.85 -15.97
C ARG A 99 7.62 -2.35 -17.03
N LEU A 100 6.42 -2.94 -17.14
CA LEU A 100 5.38 -2.48 -18.05
C LEU A 100 4.88 -1.08 -17.67
N ALA A 101 4.58 -0.85 -16.38
CA ALA A 101 4.23 0.47 -15.86
C ALA A 101 5.27 1.54 -16.21
N LYS A 102 6.56 1.18 -16.07
CA LYS A 102 7.68 2.04 -16.47
C LYS A 102 7.68 2.34 -17.97
N GLN A 103 7.39 1.35 -18.81
CA GLN A 103 7.34 1.52 -20.27
C GLN A 103 6.15 2.38 -20.69
N ASN A 104 5.01 2.22 -20.02
CA ASN A 104 3.77 2.95 -20.29
C ASN A 104 3.78 4.42 -19.81
N GLY A 105 4.85 4.84 -19.13
CA GLY A 105 4.98 6.22 -18.68
C GLY A 105 4.24 6.53 -17.38
N GLU A 106 3.85 5.52 -16.59
CA GLU A 106 3.15 5.72 -15.30
C GLU A 106 3.94 6.60 -14.32
N TRP A 107 5.28 6.62 -14.44
CA TRP A 107 6.16 7.54 -13.72
C TRP A 107 6.91 8.46 -14.68
N SER A 108 7.01 9.73 -14.32
CA SER A 108 7.95 10.69 -14.91
C SER A 108 9.41 10.29 -14.66
N LYS A 109 10.35 10.93 -15.37
CA LYS A 109 11.79 10.66 -15.21
C LYS A 109 12.27 11.01 -13.80
N GLU A 110 11.75 12.09 -13.25
CA GLU A 110 12.03 12.62 -11.92
C GLU A 110 11.47 11.67 -10.85
N GLU A 111 10.21 11.24 -10.97
CA GLU A 111 9.61 10.25 -10.07
C GLU A 111 10.39 8.93 -10.07
N ARG A 112 10.80 8.41 -11.25
CA ARG A 112 11.63 7.18 -11.31
C ARG A 112 12.96 7.34 -10.58
N LYS A 113 13.60 8.50 -10.71
CA LYS A 113 14.87 8.80 -10.06
C LYS A 113 14.70 8.84 -8.54
N THR A 114 13.65 9.50 -8.07
CA THR A 114 13.32 9.62 -6.64
C THR A 114 12.92 8.26 -6.07
N LEU A 115 12.02 7.52 -6.71
CA LEU A 115 11.63 6.17 -6.27
C LEU A 115 12.83 5.22 -6.17
N LYS A 116 13.75 5.27 -7.14
CA LYS A 116 15.02 4.51 -7.07
C LYS A 116 15.89 4.93 -5.88
N ALA A 117 15.93 6.22 -5.56
CA ALA A 117 16.69 6.73 -4.42
C ALA A 117 16.07 6.28 -3.09
N GLU A 118 14.75 6.38 -2.95
CA GLU A 118 13.98 5.93 -1.79
C GLU A 118 14.17 4.43 -1.53
N VAL A 119 14.01 3.59 -2.56
CA VAL A 119 14.27 2.14 -2.46
C VAL A 119 15.72 1.86 -2.04
N LYS A 120 16.69 2.61 -2.58
CA LYS A 120 18.11 2.44 -2.22
C LYS A 120 18.39 2.85 -0.78
N LEU A 121 17.67 3.84 -0.23
CA LEU A 121 17.79 4.24 1.17
C LEU A 121 17.34 3.10 2.08
N LEU A 122 16.20 2.46 1.78
CA LEU A 122 15.69 1.34 2.57
C LEU A 122 16.54 0.06 2.44
N PHE A 123 17.10 -0.21 1.26
CA PHE A 123 17.88 -1.44 1.03
C PHE A 123 19.29 -1.38 1.64
N LYS A 124 19.87 -0.19 1.82
CA LYS A 124 21.23 -0.01 2.34
C LYS A 124 21.43 -0.64 3.73
N PRO A 125 20.58 -0.36 4.74
CA PRO A 125 20.66 -1.00 6.06
C PRO A 125 20.54 -2.53 5.98
N VAL A 126 19.59 -3.04 5.19
CA VAL A 126 19.36 -4.48 5.00
C VAL A 126 20.62 -5.15 4.46
N LYS A 127 21.19 -4.61 3.37
CA LYS A 127 22.43 -5.12 2.79
C LYS A 127 23.57 -5.13 3.80
N LYS A 128 23.73 -4.04 4.57
CA LYS A 128 24.77 -3.96 5.62
C LYS A 128 24.60 -5.05 6.67
N GLY A 129 23.40 -5.22 7.21
CA GLY A 129 23.09 -6.23 8.22
C GLY A 129 23.35 -7.65 7.71
N VAL A 130 22.89 -7.96 6.50
CA VAL A 130 23.12 -9.26 5.86
C VAL A 130 24.61 -9.52 5.64
N THR A 131 25.36 -8.53 5.16
CA THR A 131 26.81 -8.66 4.93
C THR A 131 27.58 -8.83 6.25
N SER A 132 27.20 -8.13 7.31
CA SER A 132 27.82 -8.30 8.63
C SER A 132 27.56 -9.67 9.23
N LEU A 133 26.32 -10.19 9.10
CA LEU A 133 25.97 -11.53 9.57
C LEU A 133 26.74 -12.61 8.82
N TRP A 134 26.93 -12.44 7.51
CA TRP A 134 27.73 -13.39 6.74
C TRP A 134 29.20 -13.40 7.16
N LYS A 135 29.81 -12.22 7.34
CA LYS A 135 31.21 -12.11 7.79
C LYS A 135 31.44 -12.65 9.21
N ALA A 136 30.42 -12.59 10.07
CA ALA A 136 30.50 -13.12 11.43
C ALA A 136 30.41 -14.65 11.49
N ASN A 137 29.84 -15.29 10.45
CA ASN A 137 29.63 -16.73 10.35
C ASN A 137 30.56 -17.42 9.33
N SER A 138 31.51 -16.69 8.75
CA SER A 138 32.54 -17.17 7.80
C SER A 138 33.90 -17.18 8.45
#